data_AF-A0A8B6FMT5-F1
#
_entry.id   AF-A0A8B6FMT5-F1
#
_cell.length_a   1.000
_cell.length_b   1.000
_cell.length_c   1.000
_cell.angle_alpha   90.00
_cell.angle_beta   90.00
_cell.angle_gamma   90.00
#
_symmetry.space_group_name_H-M   'P 1'
#
loop_
_entity.id
_entity.type
_entity.pdbx_description
1 polymer ?
#
loop_
_entity_poly.entity_id
_entity_poly.type
_entity_poly.pdbx_seq_one_letter_code
_entity_poly.pdbx_strand_id
1 'polypeptide(L)'
;MAEMIHTSMFIFLILQCVRGFLVDSTTPKNPGVITDKHYIAVMDLLMEERQARHLLEQVVTNLQQKVQSLDQKNISKHAQDISALKLQVNGLVATCSLSQTNFGVLEGKFKDLEMNYTLLKDENQILSQDVSILRQTKSVVSMEHLKQQVQATSNKVNQLDYNNMVRNQDIIAISNITRQNQLDVKTIDHKLTQQITSVETEFREKSRNDTVVHRELTEALNLKIANLAANQSTQVATIAQKNYPVALTAWNAGGDVTIGGEIKFNEVKTSTGIRNLSAIHSTGTFTAEEDGVYMIAVTVNSGTNDSGFEIHKNNSTLSQVYIQGTAGDNDQSGTSVVSTELRMGDLISVIASGGSREKGIVHVDKGWSTLSIIKI
;
A
#
# COMPACT_ATOMS: atom_id res chain seq x y z
N MET A 1 -109.85 -95.18 46.23
CA MET A 1 -109.24 -96.41 46.81
C MET A 1 -109.87 -96.77 48.17
N ALA A 2 -110.10 -95.81 49.08
CA ALA A 2 -110.74 -96.07 50.38
C ALA A 2 -112.24 -96.49 50.32
N GLU A 3 -113.04 -95.94 49.41
CA GLU A 3 -114.47 -96.35 49.27
C GLU A 3 -114.66 -97.74 48.67
N MET A 4 -113.71 -98.17 47.83
CA MET A 4 -113.75 -99.47 47.13
C MET A 4 -113.45 -100.66 48.06
N ILE A 5 -112.68 -100.41 49.13
CA ILE A 5 -112.42 -101.38 50.21
C ILE A 5 -113.69 -101.58 51.05
N HIS A 6 -114.47 -100.52 51.28
CA HIS A 6 -115.69 -100.58 52.09
C HIS A 6 -116.80 -101.42 51.44
N THR A 7 -117.03 -101.28 50.13
CA THR A 7 -118.07 -102.05 49.41
C THR A 7 -117.69 -103.53 49.26
N SER A 8 -116.41 -103.82 49.03
CA SER A 8 -115.91 -105.20 48.91
C SER A 8 -115.97 -105.96 50.25
N MET A 9 -115.67 -105.30 51.38
CA MET A 9 -115.85 -105.91 52.71
C MET A 9 -117.32 -106.16 53.04
N PHE A 10 -118.24 -105.28 52.61
CA PHE A 10 -119.67 -105.44 52.89
C PHE A 10 -120.27 -106.65 52.15
N ILE A 11 -119.88 -106.87 50.88
CA ILE A 11 -120.30 -108.05 50.10
C ILE A 11 -119.67 -109.34 50.66
N PHE A 12 -118.40 -109.29 51.10
CA PHE A 12 -117.75 -110.43 51.74
C PHE A 12 -118.42 -110.82 53.07
N LEU A 13 -118.90 -109.84 53.85
CA LEU A 13 -119.65 -110.09 55.09
C LEU A 13 -121.01 -110.74 54.84
N ILE A 14 -121.74 -110.29 53.80
CA ILE A 14 -123.03 -110.89 53.41
C ILE A 14 -122.84 -112.34 52.94
N LEU A 15 -121.80 -112.62 52.14
CA LEU A 15 -121.47 -113.98 51.69
C LEU A 15 -121.05 -114.92 52.84
N GLN A 16 -120.43 -114.40 53.91
CA GLN A 16 -120.13 -115.18 55.11
C GLN A 16 -121.38 -115.47 55.96
N CYS A 17 -122.32 -114.51 56.06
CA CYS A 17 -123.59 -114.73 56.76
C CYS A 17 -124.50 -115.77 56.06
N VAL A 18 -124.51 -115.81 54.73
CA VAL A 18 -125.27 -116.83 53.98
C VAL A 18 -124.61 -118.21 54.05
N ARG A 19 -123.27 -118.29 54.12
CA ARG A 19 -122.55 -119.56 54.34
C ARG A 19 -122.73 -120.11 55.77
N GLY A 20 -122.88 -119.25 56.77
CA GLY A 20 -123.13 -119.65 58.17
C GLY A 20 -124.52 -120.24 58.43
N PHE A 21 -125.51 -120.00 57.55
CA PHE A 21 -126.87 -120.53 57.70
C PHE A 21 -127.07 -121.90 57.03
N LEU A 22 -126.08 -122.40 56.27
CA LEU A 22 -126.19 -123.63 55.47
C LEU A 22 -125.19 -124.73 55.84
N VAL A 23 -124.45 -124.59 56.96
CA VAL A 23 -123.57 -125.63 57.50
C VAL A 23 -123.74 -125.73 59.01
N ASP A 24 -124.87 -126.29 59.45
CA ASP A 24 -124.96 -126.98 60.73
C ASP A 24 -125.69 -128.31 60.51
N SER A 25 -124.98 -129.43 60.68
CA SER A 25 -125.54 -130.73 61.07
C SER A 25 -124.48 -131.84 61.00
N THR A 26 -123.81 -132.07 62.12
CA THR A 26 -123.59 -133.44 62.57
C THR A 26 -124.69 -133.80 63.57
N THR A 27 -125.85 -134.25 63.09
CA THR A 27 -126.74 -135.30 63.68
C THR A 27 -128.10 -135.36 62.96
N PRO A 28 -128.78 -136.52 62.88
CA PRO A 28 -129.65 -136.87 61.76
C PRO A 28 -131.15 -136.75 62.08
N LYS A 29 -131.88 -135.85 61.40
CA LYS A 29 -133.33 -135.97 61.12
C LYS A 29 -133.75 -135.19 59.86
N ASN A 30 -134.34 -135.92 58.90
CA ASN A 30 -135.17 -135.51 57.75
C ASN A 30 -134.66 -134.43 56.76
N PRO A 31 -134.49 -134.74 55.45
CA PRO A 31 -134.22 -133.74 54.43
C PRO A 31 -135.48 -132.92 54.12
N GLY A 32 -135.42 -131.61 54.40
CA GLY A 32 -136.42 -130.62 54.02
C GLY A 32 -136.26 -130.19 52.56
N VAL A 33 -137.35 -130.30 51.80
CA VAL A 33 -137.49 -129.91 50.39
C VAL A 33 -137.33 -128.39 50.24
N ILE A 34 -136.35 -127.95 49.44
CA ILE A 34 -136.24 -126.56 48.95
C ILE A 34 -137.26 -126.38 47.82
N THR A 35 -138.18 -125.43 47.97
CA THR A 35 -139.26 -125.14 47.02
C THR A 35 -138.82 -124.13 45.93
N ASP A 36 -139.37 -124.28 44.72
CA ASP A 36 -139.04 -123.57 43.46
C ASP A 36 -138.91 -122.03 43.53
N LYS A 37 -139.46 -121.36 44.54
CA LYS A 37 -139.41 -119.90 44.68
C LYS A 37 -138.03 -119.34 45.08
N HIS A 38 -137.15 -120.15 45.67
CA HIS A 38 -135.83 -119.67 46.12
C HIS A 38 -134.75 -119.70 45.03
N TYR A 39 -134.91 -120.50 43.97
CA TYR A 39 -133.95 -120.62 42.88
C TYR A 39 -133.95 -119.40 41.95
N ILE A 40 -135.13 -118.82 41.70
CA ILE A 40 -135.29 -117.66 40.81
C ILE A 40 -134.61 -116.41 41.40
N ALA A 41 -134.80 -116.15 42.70
CA ALA A 41 -134.22 -114.98 43.36
C ALA A 41 -132.68 -114.99 43.38
N VAL A 42 -132.06 -116.18 43.49
CA VAL A 42 -130.58 -116.31 43.45
C VAL A 42 -130.04 -116.10 42.03
N MET A 43 -130.76 -116.54 41.00
CA MET A 43 -130.36 -116.34 39.61
C MET A 43 -130.48 -114.87 39.16
N ASP A 44 -131.51 -114.15 39.61
CA ASP A 44 -131.65 -112.72 39.32
C ASP A 44 -130.52 -111.91 39.99
N LEU A 45 -130.19 -112.22 41.24
CA LEU A 45 -129.04 -111.61 41.95
C LEU A 45 -127.70 -111.89 41.25
N LEU A 46 -127.51 -113.10 40.71
CA LEU A 46 -126.30 -113.46 39.96
C LEU A 46 -126.24 -112.76 38.59
N MET A 47 -127.37 -112.51 37.93
CA MET A 47 -127.41 -111.72 36.70
C MET A 47 -127.08 -110.25 36.97
N GLU A 48 -127.65 -109.66 38.02
CA GLU A 48 -127.33 -108.29 38.42
C GLU A 48 -125.85 -108.15 38.82
N GLU A 49 -125.30 -109.12 39.57
CA GLU A 49 -123.87 -109.13 39.91
C GLU A 49 -122.99 -109.18 38.66
N ARG A 50 -123.32 -110.03 37.68
CA ARG A 50 -122.57 -110.10 36.42
C ARG A 50 -122.66 -108.82 35.61
N GLN A 51 -123.83 -108.19 35.54
CA GLN A 51 -123.98 -106.90 34.84
C GLN A 51 -123.21 -105.78 35.56
N ALA A 52 -123.29 -105.71 36.89
CA ALA A 52 -122.54 -104.75 37.69
C ALA A 52 -121.02 -104.94 37.55
N ARG A 53 -120.56 -106.20 37.53
CA ARG A 53 -119.15 -106.54 37.32
C ARG A 53 -118.67 -106.14 35.93
N HIS A 54 -119.49 -106.36 34.90
CA HIS A 54 -119.13 -105.98 33.54
C HIS A 54 -119.05 -104.45 33.38
N LEU A 55 -119.98 -103.70 33.98
CA LEU A 55 -119.92 -102.23 34.04
C LEU A 55 -118.68 -101.74 34.79
N LEU A 56 -118.32 -102.37 35.92
CA LEU A 56 -117.12 -102.03 36.67
C LEU A 56 -115.86 -102.28 35.84
N GLU A 57 -115.76 -103.41 35.14
CA GLU A 57 -114.64 -103.70 34.24
C GLU A 57 -114.52 -102.66 33.12
N GLN A 58 -115.64 -102.23 32.52
CA GLN A 58 -115.62 -101.15 31.52
C GLN A 58 -115.13 -99.82 32.10
N VAL A 59 -115.58 -99.45 33.30
CA VAL A 59 -115.12 -98.23 33.98
C VAL A 59 -113.64 -98.30 34.32
N VAL A 60 -113.17 -99.44 34.85
CA VAL A 60 -111.75 -99.65 35.16
C VAL A 60 -110.90 -99.57 33.89
N THR A 61 -111.34 -100.19 32.80
CA THR A 61 -110.63 -100.16 31.51
C THR A 61 -110.56 -98.75 30.94
N ASN A 62 -111.67 -98.01 30.97
CA ASN A 62 -111.72 -96.61 30.52
C ASN A 62 -110.83 -95.69 31.38
N LEU A 63 -110.83 -95.89 32.70
CA LEU A 63 -109.97 -95.13 33.61
C LEU A 63 -108.49 -95.46 33.36
N GLN A 64 -108.13 -96.73 33.16
CA GLN A 64 -106.76 -97.14 32.83
C GLN A 64 -106.27 -96.51 31.52
N GLN A 65 -107.09 -96.55 30.46
CA GLN A 65 -106.76 -95.90 29.18
C GLN A 65 -106.60 -94.38 29.34
N LYS A 66 -107.48 -93.73 30.13
CA LYS A 66 -107.40 -92.30 30.38
C LYS A 66 -106.13 -91.93 31.16
N VAL A 67 -105.76 -92.71 32.18
CA VAL A 67 -104.50 -92.54 32.93
C VAL A 67 -103.28 -92.70 32.02
N GLN A 68 -103.22 -93.75 31.21
CA GLN A 68 -102.12 -93.97 30.27
C GLN A 68 -101.98 -92.83 29.26
N SER A 69 -103.09 -92.33 28.71
CA SER A 69 -103.08 -91.22 27.76
C SER A 69 -102.60 -89.90 28.39
N LEU A 70 -102.95 -89.66 29.66
CA LEU A 70 -102.52 -88.47 30.41
C LEU A 70 -101.03 -88.54 30.74
N ASP A 71 -100.54 -89.69 31.20
CA ASP A 71 -99.12 -89.90 31.47
C ASP A 71 -98.27 -89.73 30.21
N GLN A 72 -98.69 -90.34 29.10
CA GLN A 72 -97.94 -90.27 27.85
C GLN A 72 -97.91 -88.85 27.26
N LYS A 73 -99.02 -88.10 27.35
CA LYS A 73 -99.08 -86.70 26.93
C LYS A 73 -98.16 -85.80 27.77
N ASN A 74 -98.17 -85.98 29.09
CA ASN A 74 -97.31 -85.20 30.00
C ASN A 74 -95.83 -85.53 29.80
N ILE A 75 -95.49 -86.81 29.63
CA ILE A 75 -94.12 -87.26 29.33
C ILE A 75 -93.64 -86.67 28.00
N SER A 76 -94.46 -86.72 26.95
CA SER A 76 -94.11 -86.16 25.64
C SER A 76 -93.88 -84.64 25.70
N LYS A 77 -94.71 -83.91 26.45
CA LYS A 77 -94.53 -82.45 26.61
C LYS A 77 -93.25 -82.13 27.38
N HIS A 78 -92.99 -82.80 28.50
CA HIS A 78 -91.75 -82.60 29.25
C HIS A 78 -90.50 -82.95 28.43
N ALA A 79 -90.54 -83.99 27.59
CA ALA A 79 -89.42 -84.34 26.71
C ALA A 79 -89.13 -83.24 25.66
N GLN A 80 -90.18 -82.62 25.12
CA GLN A 80 -90.05 -81.46 24.21
C GLN A 80 -89.48 -80.24 24.94
N ASP A 81 -90.00 -79.93 26.13
CA ASP A 81 -89.51 -78.80 26.95
C ASP A 81 -88.03 -78.99 27.34
N ILE A 82 -87.63 -80.21 27.74
CA ILE A 82 -86.23 -80.56 28.03
C ILE A 82 -85.36 -80.39 26.79
N SER A 83 -85.86 -80.79 25.61
CA SER A 83 -85.11 -80.65 24.36
C SER A 83 -84.92 -79.17 23.98
N ALA A 84 -85.96 -78.34 24.14
CA ALA A 84 -85.89 -76.90 23.92
C ALA A 84 -84.93 -76.22 24.91
N LEU A 85 -85.00 -76.57 26.20
CA LEU A 85 -84.09 -76.07 27.22
C LEU A 85 -82.64 -76.46 26.94
N LYS A 86 -82.36 -77.70 26.52
CA LYS A 86 -81.01 -78.12 26.11
C LYS A 86 -80.47 -77.25 24.98
N LEU A 87 -81.31 -76.91 24.00
CA LEU A 87 -80.90 -76.09 22.86
C LEU A 87 -80.56 -74.65 23.31
N GLN A 88 -81.37 -74.07 24.20
CA GLN A 88 -81.12 -72.75 24.78
C GLN A 88 -79.86 -72.73 25.65
N VAL A 89 -79.65 -73.75 26.50
CA VAL A 89 -78.46 -73.90 27.32
C VAL A 89 -77.21 -74.02 26.45
N ASN A 90 -77.26 -74.82 25.38
CA ASN A 90 -76.13 -74.92 24.44
C ASN A 90 -75.82 -73.58 23.76
N GLY A 91 -76.85 -72.81 23.39
CA GLY A 91 -76.67 -71.45 22.85
C GLY A 91 -76.02 -70.48 23.84
N LEU A 92 -76.42 -70.54 25.13
CA LEU A 92 -75.82 -69.77 26.21
C LEU A 92 -74.35 -70.16 26.46
N VAL A 93 -74.03 -71.46 26.46
CA VAL A 93 -72.66 -71.97 26.62
C VAL A 93 -71.76 -71.48 25.48
N ALA A 94 -72.24 -71.52 24.24
CA ALA A 94 -71.50 -71.00 23.09
C ALA A 94 -71.25 -69.49 23.20
N THR A 95 -72.28 -68.73 23.61
CA THR A 95 -72.17 -67.28 23.82
C THR A 95 -71.18 -66.93 24.94
N CYS A 96 -71.20 -67.70 26.03
CA CYS A 96 -70.27 -67.54 27.15
C CYS A 96 -68.82 -67.83 26.72
N SER A 97 -68.60 -68.90 25.94
CA SER A 97 -67.28 -69.26 25.41
C SER A 97 -66.72 -68.17 24.47
N LEU A 98 -67.57 -67.59 23.62
CA LEU A 98 -67.20 -66.46 22.76
C LEU A 98 -66.86 -65.21 23.58
N SER A 99 -67.66 -64.90 24.61
CA SER A 99 -67.40 -63.78 25.52
C SER A 99 -66.06 -63.94 26.26
N GLN A 100 -65.77 -65.15 26.74
CA GLN A 100 -64.50 -65.46 27.40
C GLN A 100 -63.30 -65.30 26.45
N THR A 101 -63.45 -65.74 25.19
CA THR A 101 -62.43 -65.54 24.15
C THR A 101 -62.20 -64.05 23.88
N ASN A 102 -63.27 -63.27 23.72
CA ASN A 102 -63.18 -61.83 23.49
C ASN A 102 -62.55 -61.10 24.68
N PHE A 103 -62.84 -61.54 25.91
CA PHE A 103 -62.23 -60.99 27.12
C PHE A 103 -60.72 -61.25 27.15
N GLY A 104 -60.28 -62.47 26.78
CA GLY A 104 -58.86 -62.79 26.65
C GLY A 104 -58.14 -61.93 25.62
N VAL A 105 -58.77 -61.66 24.47
CA VAL A 105 -58.22 -60.75 23.45
C VAL A 105 -58.12 -59.30 23.98
N LEU A 106 -59.13 -58.83 24.69
CA LEU A 106 -59.11 -57.49 25.31
C LEU A 106 -58.01 -57.38 26.38
N GLU A 107 -57.83 -58.40 27.20
CA GLU A 107 -56.76 -58.45 28.20
C GLU A 107 -55.38 -58.39 27.54
N GLY A 108 -55.18 -59.12 26.44
CA GLY A 108 -53.95 -59.05 25.65
C GLY A 108 -53.67 -57.64 25.12
N LYS A 109 -54.67 -57.01 24.49
CA LYS A 109 -54.55 -55.62 23.99
C LYS A 109 -54.28 -54.61 25.10
N PHE A 110 -54.85 -54.83 26.29
CA PHE A 110 -54.60 -53.96 27.45
C PHE A 110 -53.15 -54.07 27.92
N LYS A 111 -52.59 -55.28 27.99
CA LYS A 111 -51.18 -55.51 28.30
C LYS A 111 -50.25 -54.86 27.28
N ASP A 112 -50.57 -54.97 25.99
CA ASP A 112 -49.79 -54.30 24.93
C ASP A 112 -49.83 -52.78 25.06
N LEU A 113 -51.00 -52.21 25.39
CA LEU A 113 -51.15 -50.78 25.62
C LEU A 113 -50.36 -50.30 26.84
N GLU A 114 -50.39 -51.05 27.94
CA GLU A 114 -49.63 -50.77 29.16
C GLU A 114 -48.12 -50.79 28.90
N MET A 115 -47.65 -51.75 28.09
CA MET A 115 -46.25 -51.83 27.66
C MET A 115 -45.85 -50.63 26.81
N ASN A 116 -46.66 -50.28 25.80
CA ASN A 116 -46.41 -49.13 24.95
C ASN A 116 -46.42 -47.80 25.73
N TYR A 117 -47.33 -47.66 26.70
CA TYR A 117 -47.36 -46.48 27.57
C TYR A 117 -46.09 -46.37 28.41
N THR A 118 -45.61 -47.48 28.95
CA THR A 118 -44.37 -47.53 29.74
C THR A 118 -43.16 -47.15 28.87
N LEU A 119 -43.04 -47.71 27.67
CA LEU A 119 -41.99 -47.35 26.72
C LEU A 119 -42.02 -45.86 26.36
N LEU A 120 -43.20 -45.32 26.04
CA LEU A 120 -43.35 -43.90 25.70
C LEU A 120 -43.00 -42.98 26.89
N LYS A 121 -43.29 -43.42 28.11
CA LYS A 121 -42.91 -42.69 29.33
C LYS A 121 -41.40 -42.66 29.51
N ASP A 122 -40.72 -43.79 29.30
CA ASP A 122 -39.26 -43.88 29.39
C ASP A 122 -38.58 -43.05 28.29
N GLU A 123 -39.07 -43.10 27.05
CA GLU A 123 -38.60 -42.25 25.95
C GLU A 123 -38.73 -40.76 26.25
N ASN A 124 -39.87 -40.33 26.81
CA ASN A 124 -40.07 -38.93 27.21
C ASN A 124 -39.12 -38.51 28.33
N GLN A 125 -38.79 -39.42 29.26
CA GLN A 125 -37.82 -39.14 30.31
C GLN A 125 -36.41 -38.96 29.75
N ILE A 126 -36.00 -39.81 28.80
CA ILE A 126 -34.71 -39.70 28.09
C ILE A 126 -34.65 -38.38 27.32
N LEU A 127 -35.67 -38.06 26.53
CA LEU A 127 -35.72 -36.80 25.77
C LEU A 127 -35.63 -35.57 26.67
N SER A 128 -36.28 -35.61 27.84
CA SER A 128 -36.19 -34.54 28.83
C SER A 128 -34.76 -34.36 29.37
N GLN A 129 -34.06 -35.47 29.63
CA GLN A 129 -32.66 -35.45 30.04
C GLN A 129 -31.74 -34.88 28.94
N ASP A 130 -31.90 -35.35 27.69
CA ASP A 130 -31.11 -34.89 26.55
C ASP A 130 -31.28 -33.39 26.30
N VAL A 131 -32.52 -32.87 26.38
CA VAL A 131 -32.79 -31.42 26.25
C VAL A 131 -32.09 -30.64 27.38
N SER A 132 -32.06 -31.17 28.60
CA SER A 132 -31.37 -30.55 29.73
C SER A 132 -29.85 -30.50 29.51
N ILE A 133 -29.25 -31.61 29.05
CA ILE A 133 -27.83 -31.71 28.71
C ILE A 133 -27.46 -30.75 27.57
N LEU A 134 -28.29 -30.70 26.52
CA LEU A 134 -28.08 -29.77 25.39
C LEU A 134 -28.13 -28.31 25.83
N ARG A 135 -29.05 -27.94 26.74
CA ARG A 135 -29.10 -26.59 27.31
C ARG A 135 -27.84 -26.25 28.12
N GLN A 136 -27.37 -27.19 28.96
CA GLN A 136 -26.13 -27.01 29.72
C GLN A 136 -24.92 -26.88 28.79
N THR A 137 -24.79 -27.77 27.81
CA THR A 137 -23.70 -27.76 26.82
C THR A 137 -23.68 -26.45 26.04
N LYS A 138 -24.85 -25.98 25.57
CA LYS A 138 -24.98 -24.69 24.89
C LYS A 138 -24.53 -23.52 25.77
N SER A 139 -24.87 -23.53 27.05
CA SER A 139 -24.47 -22.51 28.02
C SER A 139 -22.97 -22.51 28.29
N VAL A 140 -22.34 -23.69 28.37
CA VAL A 140 -20.90 -23.81 28.63
C VAL A 140 -20.09 -23.38 27.42
N VAL A 141 -20.46 -23.83 26.22
CA VAL A 141 -19.75 -23.49 24.98
C VAL A 141 -19.86 -21.99 24.67
N SER A 142 -21.03 -21.38 24.87
CA SER A 142 -21.20 -19.94 24.64
C SER A 142 -20.39 -19.11 25.64
N MET A 143 -20.34 -19.53 26.91
CA MET A 143 -19.61 -18.82 27.95
C MET A 143 -18.09 -18.93 27.80
N GLU A 144 -17.58 -20.11 27.45
CA GLU A 144 -16.14 -20.31 27.26
C GLU A 144 -15.64 -19.57 26.01
N HIS A 145 -16.42 -19.59 24.93
CA HIS A 145 -16.10 -18.78 23.75
C HIS A 145 -16.09 -17.28 24.08
N LEU A 146 -17.08 -16.80 24.83
CA LEU A 146 -17.14 -15.39 25.25
C LEU A 146 -15.94 -15.04 26.16
N LYS A 147 -15.56 -15.93 27.08
CA LYS A 147 -14.40 -15.75 27.96
C LYS A 147 -13.09 -15.65 27.18
N GLN A 148 -12.91 -16.51 26.17
CA GLN A 148 -11.76 -16.44 25.27
C GLN A 148 -11.73 -15.13 24.46
N GLN A 149 -12.88 -14.69 23.93
CA GLN A 149 -12.98 -13.41 23.22
C GLN A 149 -12.68 -12.21 24.13
N VAL A 150 -13.19 -12.22 25.37
CA VAL A 150 -12.92 -11.18 26.38
C VAL A 150 -11.44 -11.16 26.73
N GLN A 151 -10.80 -12.32 26.95
CA GLN A 151 -9.37 -12.39 27.25
C GLN A 151 -8.51 -11.89 26.08
N ALA A 152 -8.84 -12.29 24.84
CA ALA A 152 -8.13 -11.82 23.64
C ALA A 152 -8.28 -10.30 23.46
N THR A 153 -9.48 -9.77 23.71
CA THR A 153 -9.76 -8.33 23.66
C THR A 153 -9.00 -7.59 24.76
N SER A 154 -9.00 -8.11 25.99
CA SER A 154 -8.25 -7.54 27.11
C SER A 154 -6.75 -7.50 26.83
N ASN A 155 -6.16 -8.58 26.30
CA ASN A 155 -4.75 -8.61 25.90
C ASN A 155 -4.45 -7.56 24.83
N LYS A 156 -5.35 -7.39 23.83
CA LYS A 156 -5.20 -6.39 22.77
C LYS A 156 -5.30 -4.96 23.31
N VAL A 157 -6.20 -4.70 24.26
CA VAL A 157 -6.32 -3.40 24.94
C VAL A 157 -5.05 -3.08 25.72
N ASN A 158 -4.54 -4.02 26.52
CA ASN A 158 -3.30 -3.82 27.27
C ASN A 158 -2.10 -3.53 26.35
N GLN A 159 -2.02 -4.20 25.20
CA GLN A 159 -0.97 -3.94 24.20
C GLN A 159 -1.12 -2.54 23.56
N LEU A 160 -2.35 -2.11 23.28
CA LEU A 160 -2.62 -0.77 22.76
C LEU A 160 -2.26 0.31 23.79
N ASP A 161 -2.58 0.11 25.06
CA ASP A 161 -2.24 1.04 26.15
C ASP A 161 -0.72 1.16 26.31
N TYR A 162 0.00 0.04 26.27
CA TYR A 162 1.47 0.05 26.27
C TYR A 162 2.04 0.81 25.06
N ASN A 163 1.54 0.54 23.85
CA ASN A 163 1.98 1.24 22.65
C ASN A 163 1.69 2.74 22.71
N ASN A 164 0.54 3.14 23.27
CA ASN A 164 0.18 4.55 23.46
C ASN A 164 1.09 5.24 24.49
N MET A 165 1.46 4.54 25.56
CA MET A 165 2.42 5.05 26.55
C MET A 165 3.79 5.31 25.92
N VAL A 166 4.32 4.37 25.12
CA VAL A 166 5.59 4.54 24.40
C VAL A 166 5.51 5.73 23.43
N ARG A 167 4.44 5.82 22.62
CA ARG A 167 4.24 6.96 21.70
C ARG A 167 4.19 8.30 22.44
N ASN A 168 3.57 8.35 23.62
CA ASN A 168 3.53 9.57 24.43
C ASN A 168 4.93 9.96 24.94
N GLN A 169 5.77 8.98 25.31
CA GLN A 169 7.16 9.25 25.68
C GLN A 169 7.96 9.79 24.48
N ASP A 170 7.78 9.21 23.29
CA ASP A 170 8.43 9.69 22.07
C ASP A 170 7.99 11.12 21.72
N ILE A 171 6.70 11.44 21.85
CA ILE A 171 6.17 12.80 21.62
C ILE A 171 6.82 13.81 22.58
N ILE A 172 6.97 13.45 23.86
CA ILE A 172 7.64 14.31 24.85
C ILE A 172 9.12 14.51 24.47
N ALA A 173 9.82 13.45 24.08
CA ALA A 173 11.22 13.53 23.66
C ALA A 173 11.40 14.43 22.42
N ILE A 174 10.57 14.25 21.40
CA ILE A 174 10.57 15.08 20.17
C ILE A 174 10.25 16.54 20.50
N SER A 175 9.28 16.79 21.39
CA SER A 175 8.93 18.14 21.83
C SER A 175 10.11 18.84 22.52
N ASN A 176 10.82 18.13 23.40
CA ASN A 176 12.00 18.66 24.09
C ASN A 176 13.15 18.96 23.12
N ILE A 177 13.44 18.06 22.18
CA ILE A 177 14.46 18.28 21.12
C ILE A 177 14.09 19.50 20.27
N THR A 178 12.82 19.61 19.86
CA THR A 178 12.34 20.74 19.05
C THR A 178 12.50 22.06 19.80
N ARG A 179 12.17 22.09 21.09
CA ARG A 179 12.35 23.27 21.95
C ARG A 179 13.83 23.65 22.07
N GLN A 180 14.72 22.68 22.24
CA GLN A 180 16.15 22.93 22.31
C GLN A 180 16.69 23.50 20.99
N ASN A 181 16.33 22.90 19.85
CA ASN A 181 16.73 23.39 18.54
C ASN A 181 16.26 24.84 18.31
N GLN A 182 15.06 25.21 18.76
CA GLN A 182 14.58 26.60 18.68
C GLN A 182 15.42 27.58 19.52
N LEU A 183 15.91 27.16 20.69
CA LEU A 183 16.80 27.98 21.53
C LEU A 183 18.19 28.12 20.90
N ASP A 184 18.71 27.04 20.32
CA ASP A 184 20.01 27.04 19.65
C ASP A 184 19.98 27.96 18.42
N VAL A 185 18.93 27.88 17.59
CA VAL A 185 18.73 28.79 16.44
C VAL A 185 18.66 30.24 16.90
N LYS A 186 17.90 30.58 17.95
CA LYS A 186 17.88 31.95 18.50
C LYS A 186 19.24 32.42 19.00
N THR A 187 20.02 31.51 19.60
CA THR A 187 21.36 31.82 20.09
C THR A 187 22.33 32.10 18.93
N ILE A 188 22.26 31.28 17.88
CA ILE A 188 23.06 31.46 16.66
C ILE A 188 22.68 32.78 15.97
N ASP A 189 21.38 33.05 15.82
CA ASP A 189 20.87 34.29 15.22
C ASP A 189 21.35 35.54 15.97
N HIS A 190 21.32 35.50 17.30
CA HIS A 190 21.86 36.59 18.13
C HIS A 190 23.38 36.78 17.94
N LYS A 191 24.16 35.69 17.93
CA LYS A 191 25.62 35.75 17.69
C LYS A 191 25.94 36.31 16.31
N LEU A 192 25.21 35.87 15.28
CA LEU A 192 25.39 36.33 13.91
C LEU A 192 25.05 37.83 13.80
N THR A 193 23.96 38.26 14.43
CA THR A 193 23.57 39.67 14.49
C THR A 193 24.65 40.54 15.17
N GLN A 194 25.23 40.06 16.28
CA GLN A 194 26.35 40.74 16.94
C GLN A 194 27.59 40.83 16.03
N GLN A 195 27.93 39.74 15.34
CA GLN A 195 29.07 39.71 14.41
C GLN A 195 28.86 40.67 13.22
N ILE A 196 27.66 40.67 12.62
CA ILE A 196 27.29 41.61 11.53
C ILE A 196 27.43 43.05 12.03
N THR A 197 26.88 43.36 13.21
CA THR A 197 26.95 44.71 13.78
C THR A 197 28.40 45.15 14.03
N SER A 198 29.27 44.24 14.50
CA SER A 198 30.69 44.50 14.70
C SER A 198 31.39 44.81 13.37
N VAL A 199 31.20 43.96 12.36
CA VAL A 199 31.79 44.13 11.03
C VAL A 199 31.30 45.41 10.35
N GLU A 200 30.02 45.72 10.46
CA GLU A 200 29.46 46.98 9.93
C GLU A 200 30.09 48.21 10.60
N THR A 201 30.38 48.13 11.91
CA THR A 201 31.03 49.21 12.65
C THR A 201 32.48 49.40 12.20
N GLU A 202 33.25 48.31 12.10
CA GLU A 202 34.63 48.32 11.57
C GLU A 202 34.69 48.86 10.15
N PHE A 203 33.76 48.43 9.28
CA PHE A 203 33.68 48.90 7.90
C PHE A 203 33.41 50.40 7.83
N ARG A 204 32.47 50.92 8.65
CA ARG A 204 32.17 52.36 8.71
C ARG A 204 33.37 53.17 9.19
N GLU A 205 34.11 52.67 10.18
CA GLU A 205 35.31 53.34 10.69
C GLU A 205 36.42 53.37 9.63
N LYS A 206 36.65 52.23 8.95
CA LYS A 206 37.61 52.15 7.85
C LYS A 206 37.24 53.08 6.70
N SER A 207 35.98 53.11 6.30
CA SER A 207 35.50 54.01 5.24
C SER A 207 35.66 55.49 5.59
N ARG A 208 35.47 55.86 6.87
CA ARG A 208 35.78 57.22 7.36
C ARG A 208 37.26 57.53 7.26
N ASN A 209 38.12 56.62 7.70
CA ASN A 209 39.58 56.79 7.60
C ASN A 209 40.04 56.92 6.15
N ASP A 210 39.54 56.07 5.24
CA ASP A 210 39.84 56.15 3.82
C ASP A 210 39.41 57.51 3.21
N THR A 211 38.27 58.04 3.64
CA THR A 211 37.78 59.36 3.23
C THR A 211 38.72 60.49 3.71
N VAL A 212 39.21 60.40 4.95
CA VAL A 212 40.17 61.36 5.51
C VAL A 212 41.50 61.31 4.73
N VAL A 213 42.04 60.11 4.51
CA VAL A 213 43.28 59.90 3.74
C VAL A 213 43.14 60.42 2.31
N HIS A 214 42.01 60.14 1.65
CA HIS A 214 41.79 60.60 0.29
C HIS A 214 41.72 62.13 0.20
N ARG A 215 41.10 62.79 1.19
CA ARG A 215 41.08 64.24 1.31
C ARG A 215 42.49 64.81 1.50
N GLU A 216 43.26 64.26 2.44
CA GLU A 216 44.64 64.71 2.72
C GLU A 216 45.54 64.54 1.49
N LEU A 217 45.42 63.41 0.79
CA LEU A 217 46.16 63.16 -0.45
C LEU A 217 45.77 64.14 -1.55
N THR A 218 44.49 64.47 -1.68
CA THR A 218 43.98 65.45 -2.65
C THR A 218 44.52 66.84 -2.34
N GLU A 219 44.50 67.25 -1.07
CA GLU A 219 45.06 68.53 -0.63
C GLU A 219 46.57 68.61 -0.90
N ALA A 220 47.32 67.54 -0.57
CA ALA A 220 48.76 67.46 -0.84
C ALA A 220 49.09 67.49 -2.34
N LEU A 221 48.29 66.80 -3.17
CA LEU A 221 48.45 66.79 -4.62
C LEU A 221 48.20 68.20 -5.19
N ASN A 222 47.12 68.85 -4.76
CA ASN A 222 46.79 70.22 -5.19
C ASN A 222 47.91 71.21 -4.82
N LEU A 223 48.48 71.09 -3.61
CA LEU A 223 49.62 71.89 -3.19
C LEU A 223 50.85 71.66 -4.10
N LYS A 224 51.12 70.39 -4.46
CA LYS A 224 52.26 70.04 -5.32
C LYS A 224 52.06 70.51 -6.76
N ILE A 225 50.85 70.44 -7.29
CA ILE A 225 50.49 71.01 -8.60
C ILE A 225 50.70 72.52 -8.59
N ALA A 226 50.23 73.23 -7.56
CA ALA A 226 50.43 74.68 -7.44
C ALA A 226 51.93 75.06 -7.40
N ASN A 227 52.74 74.31 -6.64
CA ASN A 227 54.18 74.52 -6.58
C ASN A 227 54.88 74.22 -7.92
N LEU A 228 54.48 73.17 -8.63
CA LEU A 228 55.01 72.85 -9.96
C LEU A 228 54.66 73.94 -10.97
N ALA A 229 53.43 74.44 -10.96
CA ALA A 229 53.00 75.55 -11.83
C ALA A 229 53.82 76.83 -11.58
N ALA A 230 54.11 77.15 -10.31
CA ALA A 230 54.95 78.29 -9.94
C ALA A 230 56.43 78.10 -10.37
N ASN A 231 56.95 76.88 -10.30
CA ASN A 231 58.31 76.57 -10.75
C ASN A 231 58.42 76.56 -12.29
N GLN A 232 57.38 76.10 -12.98
CA GLN A 232 57.36 76.04 -14.44
C GLN A 232 57.27 77.44 -15.07
N SER A 233 56.53 78.39 -14.46
CA SER A 233 56.53 79.79 -14.92
C SER A 233 57.90 80.47 -14.77
N THR A 234 58.72 80.03 -13.80
CA THR A 234 60.07 80.55 -13.57
C THR A 234 61.10 79.92 -14.53
N GLN A 235 60.97 78.64 -14.90
CA GLN A 235 61.88 77.98 -15.84
C GLN A 235 61.57 78.28 -17.31
N VAL A 236 60.29 78.41 -17.70
CA VAL A 236 59.90 78.71 -19.11
C VAL A 236 60.32 80.13 -19.52
N ALA A 237 60.35 81.09 -18.58
CA ALA A 237 60.87 82.43 -18.83
C ALA A 237 62.40 82.46 -19.12
N THR A 238 63.14 81.41 -18.71
CA THR A 238 64.61 81.36 -18.86
C THR A 238 65.05 80.54 -20.09
N ILE A 239 64.24 79.59 -20.56
CA ILE A 239 64.57 78.74 -21.74
C ILE A 239 64.14 79.39 -23.06
N ALA A 240 63.19 80.34 -23.04
CA ALA A 240 62.69 81.01 -24.25
C ALA A 240 63.65 82.05 -24.89
N GLN A 241 64.88 82.23 -24.38
CA GLN A 241 65.83 83.25 -24.88
C GLN A 241 67.18 82.73 -25.43
N LYS A 242 67.37 81.41 -25.57
CA LYS A 242 68.56 80.86 -26.25
C LYS A 242 68.23 79.64 -27.12
N ASN A 243 67.51 79.88 -28.21
CA ASN A 243 67.46 78.95 -29.33
C ASN A 243 68.19 79.58 -30.52
N TYR A 244 69.47 79.25 -30.67
CA TYR A 244 70.14 79.40 -31.96
C TYR A 244 69.91 78.09 -32.72
N PRO A 245 69.09 78.06 -33.78
CA PRO A 245 68.94 76.86 -34.59
C PRO A 245 70.26 76.59 -35.31
N VAL A 246 70.97 75.54 -34.89
CA VAL A 246 72.11 74.98 -35.63
C VAL A 246 71.54 73.97 -36.62
N ALA A 247 71.47 74.34 -37.90
CA ALA A 247 70.85 73.55 -38.96
C ALA A 247 71.62 73.62 -40.29
N LEU A 248 72.24 72.48 -40.65
CA LEU A 248 72.81 72.00 -41.91
C LEU A 248 71.80 71.46 -42.92
N THR A 249 71.74 71.91 -44.17
CA THR A 249 71.41 71.01 -45.30
C THR A 249 72.30 71.28 -46.51
N ALA A 250 72.90 70.22 -47.05
CA ALA A 250 73.80 70.29 -48.20
C ALA A 250 73.57 69.13 -49.17
N TRP A 251 73.87 69.37 -50.44
CA TRP A 251 73.84 68.37 -51.50
C TRP A 251 75.25 67.97 -51.89
N ASN A 252 75.37 66.77 -52.46
CA ASN A 252 76.59 66.38 -53.15
C ASN A 252 76.66 67.08 -54.52
N ALA A 253 77.71 67.88 -54.73
CA ALA A 253 77.98 68.53 -56.03
C ALA A 253 78.98 67.74 -56.90
N GLY A 254 79.55 66.67 -56.34
CA GLY A 254 80.57 65.84 -56.96
C GLY A 254 80.01 64.81 -57.91
N GLY A 255 80.89 63.99 -58.48
CA GLY A 255 80.52 62.76 -59.16
C GLY A 255 80.91 61.54 -58.32
N ASP A 256 80.95 60.39 -58.96
CA ASP A 256 81.56 59.13 -58.55
C ASP A 256 82.54 59.19 -57.35
N VAL A 257 82.16 58.54 -56.25
CA VAL A 257 83.01 58.36 -55.06
C VAL A 257 83.40 56.88 -54.97
N THR A 258 84.71 56.60 -54.91
CA THR A 258 85.20 55.22 -54.71
C THR A 258 84.88 54.74 -53.29
N ILE A 259 84.55 53.45 -53.10
CA ILE A 259 84.44 52.84 -51.76
C ILE A 259 85.64 53.22 -50.87
N GLY A 260 85.35 53.59 -49.63
CA GLY A 260 86.31 54.11 -48.64
C GLY A 260 86.56 55.62 -48.76
N GLY A 261 86.11 56.25 -49.85
CA GLY A 261 86.19 57.70 -50.05
C GLY A 261 85.09 58.46 -49.32
N GLU A 262 85.36 59.70 -48.94
CA GLU A 262 84.37 60.59 -48.32
C GLU A 262 83.40 61.16 -49.38
N ILE A 263 82.10 61.05 -49.11
CA ILE A 263 81.03 61.64 -49.92
C ILE A 263 80.92 63.12 -49.58
N LYS A 264 81.32 63.98 -50.52
CA LYS A 264 81.38 65.43 -50.28
C LYS A 264 80.04 66.12 -50.52
N PHE A 265 79.32 66.43 -49.44
CA PHE A 265 78.12 67.28 -49.48
C PHE A 265 78.49 68.77 -49.48
N ASN A 266 79.20 69.21 -50.53
CA ASN A 266 79.81 70.53 -50.61
C ASN A 266 78.90 71.63 -51.18
N GLU A 267 77.70 71.31 -51.66
CA GLU A 267 76.72 72.31 -52.11
C GLU A 267 75.72 72.61 -50.99
N VAL A 268 76.07 73.53 -50.10
CA VAL A 268 75.22 73.93 -48.98
C VAL A 268 73.98 74.67 -49.48
N LYS A 269 72.79 74.16 -49.12
CA LYS A 269 71.49 74.76 -49.48
C LYS A 269 70.96 75.67 -48.38
N THR A 270 71.10 75.25 -47.13
CA THR A 270 70.72 76.04 -45.97
C THR A 270 71.76 75.85 -44.88
N SER A 271 72.16 76.93 -44.24
CA SER A 271 72.97 76.91 -43.02
C SER A 271 72.46 77.97 -42.06
N THR A 272 72.07 77.54 -40.87
CA THR A 272 71.77 78.42 -39.75
C THR A 272 72.64 78.00 -38.57
N GLY A 273 73.28 78.97 -37.90
CA GLY A 273 74.10 78.68 -36.71
C GLY A 273 75.44 77.97 -36.96
N ILE A 274 75.81 77.68 -38.22
CA ILE A 274 77.08 77.01 -38.58
C ILE A 274 77.94 77.96 -39.39
N ARG A 275 79.12 78.30 -38.86
CA ARG A 275 80.05 79.27 -39.43
C ARG A 275 81.14 78.62 -40.29
N ASN A 276 81.51 77.37 -40.00
CA ASN A 276 82.60 76.65 -40.64
C ASN A 276 82.15 75.92 -41.92
N LEU A 277 81.50 76.64 -42.83
CA LEU A 277 81.09 76.08 -44.13
C LEU A 277 82.29 75.72 -45.02
N SER A 278 83.45 76.32 -44.76
CA SER A 278 84.68 76.06 -45.52
C SER A 278 85.15 74.60 -45.44
N ALA A 279 85.01 73.97 -44.28
CA ALA A 279 85.33 72.55 -44.09
C ALA A 279 84.37 71.65 -44.89
N ILE A 280 83.07 71.92 -44.83
CA ILE A 280 82.05 71.18 -45.60
C ILE A 280 82.30 71.30 -47.10
N HIS A 281 82.60 72.52 -47.59
CA HIS A 281 82.88 72.75 -49.01
C HIS A 281 84.12 72.01 -49.52
N SER A 282 85.18 71.93 -48.71
CA SER A 282 86.48 71.38 -49.13
C SER A 282 86.60 69.87 -48.88
N THR A 283 86.16 69.42 -47.72
CA THR A 283 86.33 68.04 -47.24
C THR A 283 85.05 67.22 -47.33
N GLY A 284 83.88 67.83 -47.18
CA GLY A 284 82.61 67.11 -47.00
C GLY A 284 82.26 66.86 -45.53
N THR A 285 83.16 67.20 -44.61
CA THR A 285 83.00 66.96 -43.18
C THR A 285 82.31 68.15 -42.49
N PHE A 286 81.34 67.86 -41.62
CA PHE A 286 80.76 68.82 -40.69
C PHE A 286 81.54 68.82 -39.37
N THR A 287 81.84 69.99 -38.81
CA THR A 287 82.41 70.14 -37.46
C THR A 287 81.38 70.76 -36.54
N ALA A 288 81.07 70.10 -35.42
CA ALA A 288 80.17 70.65 -34.41
C ALA A 288 80.78 71.92 -33.79
N GLU A 289 80.07 73.05 -33.84
CA GLU A 289 80.48 74.31 -33.24
C GLU A 289 79.95 74.50 -31.81
N GLU A 290 78.97 73.69 -31.43
CA GLU A 290 78.37 73.73 -30.10
C GLU A 290 78.13 72.31 -29.57
N ASP A 291 78.23 72.15 -28.25
CA ASP A 291 77.81 70.93 -27.57
C ASP A 291 76.29 70.75 -27.70
N GLY A 292 75.82 69.52 -27.92
CA GLY A 292 74.40 69.21 -27.91
C GLY A 292 74.05 67.88 -28.57
N VAL A 293 72.76 67.57 -28.61
CA VAL A 293 72.24 66.42 -29.36
C VAL A 293 71.95 66.87 -30.79
N TYR A 294 72.48 66.15 -31.76
CA TYR A 294 72.28 66.43 -33.18
C TYR A 294 71.56 65.26 -33.84
N MET A 295 70.57 65.59 -34.66
CA MET A 295 69.95 64.69 -35.62
C MET A 295 70.65 64.85 -36.97
N ILE A 296 71.24 63.77 -37.47
CA ILE A 296 71.98 63.70 -38.74
C ILE A 296 71.20 62.79 -39.67
N ALA A 297 70.68 63.34 -40.76
CA ALA A 297 69.97 62.62 -41.80
C ALA A 297 70.79 62.65 -43.10
N VAL A 298 71.07 61.48 -43.65
CA VAL A 298 71.82 61.32 -44.90
C VAL A 298 71.00 60.49 -45.86
N THR A 299 70.85 60.98 -47.09
CA THR A 299 70.33 60.21 -48.22
C THR A 299 71.40 60.17 -49.30
N VAL A 300 71.74 58.98 -49.78
CA VAL A 300 72.65 58.78 -50.91
C VAL A 300 71.89 58.05 -52.00
N ASN A 301 71.87 58.63 -53.20
CA ASN A 301 71.46 57.96 -54.42
C ASN A 301 72.66 57.28 -55.05
N SER A 302 72.50 56.04 -55.50
CA SER A 302 73.55 55.24 -56.11
C SER A 302 73.03 54.51 -57.34
N GLY A 303 73.70 54.72 -58.47
CA GLY A 303 73.49 53.96 -59.71
C GLY A 303 74.26 52.63 -59.79
N THR A 304 74.94 52.21 -58.72
CA THR A 304 75.72 50.97 -58.69
C THR A 304 75.16 49.94 -57.73
N ASN A 305 75.22 48.67 -58.11
CA ASN A 305 74.86 47.57 -57.25
C ASN A 305 75.78 47.47 -56.03
N ASP A 306 75.26 46.92 -54.93
CA ASP A 306 75.99 46.59 -53.72
C ASP A 306 76.77 47.76 -53.10
N SER A 307 76.26 48.98 -53.28
CA SER A 307 76.81 50.20 -52.70
C SER A 307 76.24 50.45 -51.29
N GLY A 308 76.82 51.42 -50.61
CA GLY A 308 76.39 51.83 -49.29
C GLY A 308 77.10 53.10 -48.85
N PHE A 309 76.74 53.55 -47.66
CA PHE A 309 77.49 54.59 -46.98
C PHE A 309 77.48 54.38 -45.48
N GLU A 310 78.45 54.98 -44.82
CA GLU A 310 78.58 55.00 -43.38
C GLU A 310 78.60 56.44 -42.89
N ILE A 311 77.85 56.72 -41.83
CA ILE A 311 77.92 58.00 -41.12
C ILE A 311 78.93 57.81 -39.99
N HIS A 312 79.98 58.63 -39.98
CA HIS A 312 81.07 58.56 -39.01
C HIS A 312 81.04 59.75 -38.06
N LYS A 313 81.43 59.51 -36.80
CA LYS A 313 81.77 60.54 -35.82
C LYS A 313 83.24 60.42 -35.43
N ASN A 314 84.04 61.43 -35.74
CA ASN A 314 85.51 61.51 -35.59
C ASN A 314 86.30 60.42 -36.34
N ASN A 315 85.99 59.13 -36.11
CA ASN A 315 86.46 57.93 -36.83
C ASN A 315 85.59 56.67 -36.51
N SER A 316 84.47 56.83 -35.79
CA SER A 316 83.60 55.73 -35.38
C SER A 316 82.32 55.73 -36.20
N THR A 317 81.96 54.58 -36.78
CA THR A 317 80.72 54.41 -37.52
C THR A 317 79.52 54.51 -36.58
N LEU A 318 78.65 55.49 -36.81
CA LEU A 318 77.37 55.67 -36.13
C LEU A 318 76.26 54.85 -36.78
N SER A 319 76.26 54.79 -38.12
CA SER A 319 75.27 54.07 -38.91
C SER A 319 75.89 53.63 -40.22
N GLN A 320 75.46 52.48 -40.72
CA GLN A 320 75.82 51.93 -42.01
C GLN A 320 74.54 51.60 -42.77
N VAL A 321 74.46 52.08 -44.00
CA VAL A 321 73.35 51.79 -44.91
C VAL A 321 73.90 51.02 -46.10
N TYR A 322 73.24 49.90 -46.39
CA TYR A 322 73.47 49.13 -47.60
C TYR A 322 72.35 49.44 -48.60
N ILE A 323 72.72 49.73 -49.84
CA ILE A 323 71.82 50.03 -50.95
C ILE A 323 71.86 48.83 -51.89
N GLN A 324 70.82 48.01 -51.84
CA GLN A 324 70.77 46.74 -52.58
C GLN A 324 70.19 46.91 -53.98
N GLY A 325 71.10 47.15 -54.94
CA GLY A 325 70.79 47.19 -56.37
C GLY A 325 70.46 45.82 -56.96
N THR A 326 69.41 45.75 -57.78
CA THR A 326 69.24 44.64 -58.73
C THR A 326 69.79 45.13 -60.06
N ALA A 327 70.72 44.38 -60.67
CA ALA A 327 71.42 44.83 -61.87
C ALA A 327 70.46 45.32 -62.98
N GLY A 328 70.55 46.61 -63.31
CA GLY A 328 69.83 47.26 -64.41
C GLY A 328 69.40 48.70 -64.08
N ASP A 329 70.00 49.68 -64.77
CA ASP A 329 69.67 51.09 -65.05
C ASP A 329 68.83 51.96 -64.07
N ASN A 330 68.49 51.50 -62.87
CA ASN A 330 67.67 52.26 -61.92
C ASN A 330 68.53 52.73 -60.75
N ASP A 331 68.66 54.05 -60.60
CA ASP A 331 69.26 54.65 -59.42
C ASP A 331 68.45 54.29 -58.18
N GLN A 332 69.16 53.89 -57.12
CA GLN A 332 68.55 53.53 -55.85
C GLN A 332 69.06 54.43 -54.72
N SER A 333 68.16 54.81 -53.83
CA SER A 333 68.50 55.63 -52.67
C SER A 333 68.50 54.84 -51.36
N GLY A 334 69.48 55.15 -50.52
CA GLY A 334 69.51 54.74 -49.11
C GLY A 334 69.43 55.96 -48.22
N THR A 335 68.65 55.88 -47.15
CA THR A 335 68.52 56.96 -46.15
C THR A 335 68.81 56.43 -44.75
N SER A 336 69.56 57.19 -43.96
CA SER A 336 69.74 56.95 -42.52
C SER A 336 69.56 58.24 -41.75
N VAL A 337 68.89 58.15 -40.60
CA VAL A 337 68.76 59.22 -39.63
C VAL A 337 69.31 58.72 -38.29
N VAL A 338 70.27 59.45 -37.72
CA VAL A 338 70.87 59.12 -36.42
C VAL A 338 70.78 60.32 -35.51
N SER A 339 70.53 60.08 -34.22
CA SER A 339 70.66 61.11 -33.19
C SER A 339 71.86 60.79 -32.32
N THR A 340 72.79 61.72 -32.18
CA THR A 340 74.00 61.55 -31.35
C THR A 340 74.34 62.84 -30.62
N GLU A 341 74.90 62.71 -29.42
CA GLU A 341 75.54 63.83 -28.75
C GLU A 341 76.84 64.17 -29.49
N LEU A 342 77.04 65.45 -29.82
CA LEU A 342 78.28 66.00 -30.34
C LEU A 342 78.82 67.04 -29.36
N ARG A 343 80.12 67.02 -29.18
CA ARG A 343 80.87 68.08 -28.50
C ARG A 343 81.47 69.02 -29.53
N MET A 344 81.71 70.26 -29.15
CA MET A 344 82.41 71.24 -29.98
C MET A 344 83.74 70.64 -30.47
N GLY A 345 83.93 70.63 -31.80
CA GLY A 345 85.07 70.04 -32.48
C GLY A 345 84.86 68.60 -32.99
N ASP A 346 83.79 67.91 -32.58
CA ASP A 346 83.45 66.60 -33.14
C ASP A 346 83.15 66.72 -34.65
N LEU A 347 83.62 65.74 -35.41
CA LEU A 347 83.52 65.68 -36.86
C LEU A 347 82.46 64.67 -37.29
N ILE A 348 81.61 65.04 -38.25
CA ILE A 348 80.69 64.14 -38.95
C ILE A 348 81.11 64.06 -40.41
N SER A 349 81.43 62.85 -40.86
CA SER A 349 81.72 62.56 -42.26
C SER A 349 80.85 61.42 -42.75
N VAL A 350 80.66 61.34 -44.07
CA VAL A 350 79.93 60.24 -44.70
C VAL A 350 80.89 59.55 -45.65
N ILE A 351 81.12 58.26 -45.44
CA ILE A 351 82.10 57.48 -46.20
C ILE A 351 81.33 56.51 -47.09
N ALA A 352 81.67 56.47 -48.38
CA ALA A 352 81.15 55.46 -49.30
C ALA A 352 81.59 54.07 -48.83
N SER A 353 80.64 53.16 -48.65
CA SER A 353 80.89 51.77 -48.29
C SER A 353 80.35 50.85 -49.39
N GLY A 354 80.74 49.58 -49.39
CA GLY A 354 80.26 48.63 -50.39
C GLY A 354 80.48 47.18 -49.96
N GLY A 355 79.70 46.28 -50.56
CA GLY A 355 79.86 44.84 -50.38
C GLY A 355 81.23 44.36 -50.90
N SER A 356 81.83 43.39 -50.22
CA SER A 356 83.20 42.88 -50.44
C SER A 356 83.59 42.37 -51.85
N ARG A 357 82.74 42.51 -52.88
CA ARG A 357 82.90 41.78 -54.15
C ARG A 357 83.17 42.60 -55.40
N GLU A 358 82.93 43.91 -55.47
CA GLU A 358 83.28 44.70 -56.67
C GLU A 358 83.74 46.12 -56.30
N LYS A 359 84.57 46.73 -57.17
CA LYS A 359 84.99 48.14 -57.06
C LYS A 359 83.77 49.04 -57.33
N GLY A 360 82.84 49.07 -56.39
CA GLY A 360 81.66 49.93 -56.43
C GLY A 360 82.12 51.38 -56.44
N ILE A 361 81.78 52.07 -57.51
CA ILE A 361 81.81 53.52 -57.54
C ILE A 361 80.44 53.93 -57.05
N VAL A 362 80.32 54.60 -55.92
CA VAL A 362 79.02 55.18 -55.56
C VAL A 362 78.79 56.32 -56.56
N HIS A 363 77.96 56.09 -57.58
CA HIS A 363 77.50 57.15 -58.48
C HIS A 363 76.58 58.05 -57.68
N VAL A 364 77.13 59.12 -57.13
CA VAL A 364 76.35 60.10 -56.40
C VAL A 364 75.78 61.07 -57.42
N ASP A 365 74.53 60.86 -57.83
CA ASP A 365 73.86 61.76 -58.76
C ASP A 365 73.87 63.19 -58.22
N LYS A 366 74.32 64.12 -59.07
CA LYS A 366 74.37 65.55 -58.74
C LYS A 366 72.99 66.04 -58.32
N GLY A 367 72.88 66.48 -57.07
CA GLY A 367 71.67 67.08 -56.51
C GLY A 367 70.63 66.12 -55.90
N TRP A 368 70.86 64.80 -55.92
CA TRP A 368 69.90 63.81 -55.37
C TRP A 368 70.35 63.19 -54.03
N SER A 369 71.62 63.38 -53.66
CA SER A 369 72.15 62.96 -52.37
C SER A 369 72.28 64.14 -51.42
N THR A 370 71.75 63.99 -50.21
CA THR A 370 71.56 65.07 -49.24
C THR A 370 72.12 64.71 -47.86
N LEU A 371 72.75 65.68 -47.20
CA LEU A 371 73.12 65.65 -45.79
C LEU A 371 72.36 66.77 -45.07
N SER A 372 71.62 66.42 -44.03
CA SER A 372 70.96 67.36 -43.12
C SER A 372 71.41 67.12 -41.69
N ILE A 373 71.77 68.18 -40.96
CA ILE A 373 72.26 68.11 -39.58
C ILE A 373 71.52 69.16 -38.77
N ILE A 374 70.82 68.79 -37.70
CA ILE A 374 70.03 69.71 -36.89
C ILE A 374 70.32 69.45 -35.41
N LYS A 375 70.67 70.48 -34.65
CA LYS A 375 70.73 70.39 -33.18
C LYS A 375 69.31 70.41 -32.61
N ILE A 376 68.96 69.38 -31.83
CA ILE A 376 67.62 69.17 -31.23
C ILE A 376 67.61 69.41 -29.73
#